data_AF-A0A9E1CGE9-F1
#
_entry.id   AF-A0A9E1CGE9-F1
#
_cell.length_a   1.000
_cell.length_b   1.000
_cell.length_c   1.000
_cell.angle_alpha   90.00
_cell.angle_beta   90.00
_cell.angle_gamma   90.00
#
_symmetry.space_group_name_H-M   'P 1'
#
loop_
_entity.id
_entity.type
_entity.pdbx_description
1 polymer ?
#
loop_
_entity_poly.entity_id
_entity_poly.type
_entity_poly.pdbx_seq_one_letter_code
_entity_poly.pdbx_strand_id
1 'polypeptide(L)'
;RDGQFLWTYASVKNVLAEEAYTGVLVNHRREYLGGKARAVCEADWLRHENFYPVIIEKAIWQQVQTRLKQQARPAVNNRTKHRYAGLLTCQECGNVFSPMIRYWNGSRRVEYVCRGYQRNGKGYCSSHRIHEEVLDKAVWDHAKKLREQYAAELKKVTQLQKQWALRKPVLDAHCLTLQKEILRLEQEVDELVMEKIQI
;
A
#
# COMPACT_ATOMS: atom_id res chain seq x y z
N ARG A 1 29.94 -15.81 -29.88
CA ARG A 1 29.08 -14.63 -30.18
C ARG A 1 28.02 -14.62 -29.08
N ASP A 2 28.37 -14.19 -27.85
CA ASP A 2 27.62 -14.55 -26.64
C ASP A 2 27.11 -13.29 -25.90
N GLY A 3 26.29 -12.50 -26.60
CA GLY A 3 25.72 -11.27 -26.04
C GLY A 3 24.58 -10.64 -26.85
N GLN A 4 24.08 -11.32 -27.89
CA GLN A 4 23.10 -10.76 -28.83
C GLN A 4 21.65 -10.70 -28.31
N PHE A 5 21.37 -11.29 -27.14
CA PHE A 5 20.01 -11.36 -26.55
C PHE A 5 20.00 -11.06 -25.04
N LEU A 6 20.63 -9.96 -24.62
CA LEU A 6 20.57 -9.54 -23.22
C LEU A 6 19.25 -8.83 -22.92
N TRP A 7 18.47 -9.41 -22.01
CA TRP A 7 17.29 -8.75 -21.46
C TRP A 7 17.70 -7.51 -20.67
N THR A 8 17.23 -6.34 -21.12
CA THR A 8 17.43 -5.09 -20.39
C THR A 8 16.33 -4.89 -19.35
N TYR A 9 16.59 -4.09 -18.33
CA TYR A 9 15.58 -3.67 -17.36
C TYR A 9 14.34 -3.08 -18.06
N ALA A 10 14.53 -2.25 -19.09
CA ALA A 10 13.42 -1.65 -19.83
C ALA A 10 12.61 -2.70 -20.59
N SER A 11 13.28 -3.67 -21.22
CA SER A 11 12.61 -4.79 -21.92
C SER A 11 11.74 -5.60 -20.96
N VAL A 12 12.28 -6.00 -19.80
CA VAL A 12 11.52 -6.77 -18.79
C VAL A 12 10.36 -5.93 -18.24
N LYS A 13 10.60 -4.65 -17.93
CA LYS A 13 9.56 -3.74 -17.44
C LYS A 13 8.42 -3.58 -18.44
N ASN A 14 8.72 -3.42 -19.72
CA ASN A 14 7.69 -3.28 -20.75
C ASN A 14 6.85 -4.55 -20.89
N VAL A 15 7.48 -5.73 -20.84
CA VAL A 15 6.76 -7.01 -20.83
C VAL A 15 5.83 -7.10 -19.62
N LEU A 16 6.31 -6.74 -18.42
CA LEU A 16 5.47 -6.77 -17.21
C LEU A 16 4.33 -5.74 -17.24
N ALA A 17 4.50 -4.60 -17.92
CA ALA A 17 3.52 -3.52 -17.96
C ALA A 17 2.47 -3.68 -19.08
N GLU A 18 2.70 -4.54 -20.06
CA GLU A 18 1.80 -4.69 -21.21
C GLU A 18 0.53 -5.46 -20.82
N GLU A 19 -0.64 -4.85 -21.07
CA GLU A 19 -1.94 -5.42 -20.74
C GLU A 19 -2.38 -6.45 -21.78
N ALA A 20 -1.82 -6.43 -22.99
CA ALA A 20 -2.14 -7.35 -24.07
C ALA A 20 -2.00 -8.84 -23.69
N TYR A 21 -1.11 -9.17 -22.76
CA TYR A 21 -0.96 -10.54 -22.25
C TYR A 21 -2.20 -11.06 -21.51
N THR A 22 -3.13 -10.18 -21.13
CA THR A 22 -4.44 -10.52 -20.52
C THR A 22 -5.57 -10.63 -21.56
N GLY A 23 -5.25 -10.52 -22.85
CA GLY A 23 -6.21 -10.58 -23.97
C GLY A 23 -6.79 -9.23 -24.36
N VAL A 24 -6.36 -8.12 -23.77
CA VAL A 24 -6.91 -6.78 -24.03
C VAL A 24 -6.10 -6.02 -25.07
N LEU A 25 -6.76 -5.47 -26.09
CA LEU A 25 -6.15 -4.50 -27.00
C LEU A 25 -6.51 -3.08 -26.55
N VAL A 26 -5.49 -2.25 -26.33
CA VAL A 26 -5.65 -0.83 -25.97
C VAL A 26 -4.99 0.04 -27.03
N ASN A 27 -5.81 0.73 -27.81
CA ASN A 27 -5.42 1.62 -28.91
C ASN A 27 -5.63 3.09 -28.56
N HIS A 28 -5.31 3.96 -29.53
CA HIS A 28 -5.57 5.40 -29.43
C HIS A 28 -4.90 6.08 -28.23
N ARG A 29 -3.70 5.61 -27.84
CA ARG A 29 -2.93 6.22 -26.74
C ARG A 29 -2.34 7.59 -27.11
N ARG A 30 -2.26 7.90 -28.41
CA ARG A 30 -1.69 9.15 -28.95
C ARG A 30 -2.47 9.63 -30.16
N GLU A 31 -2.56 10.95 -30.29
CA GLU A 31 -3.09 11.65 -31.46
C GLU A 31 -2.04 12.60 -32.04
N TYR A 32 -2.17 12.94 -33.32
CA TYR A 32 -1.27 13.87 -34.00
C TYR A 32 -2.05 15.10 -34.43
N LEU A 33 -1.74 16.25 -33.82
CA LEU A 33 -2.30 17.55 -34.17
C LEU A 33 -1.18 18.43 -34.71
N GLY A 34 -1.27 18.84 -35.98
CA GLY A 34 -0.24 19.66 -36.63
C GLY A 34 1.15 19.03 -36.63
N GLY A 35 1.24 17.71 -36.79
CA GLY A 35 2.50 16.95 -36.81
C GLY A 35 3.13 16.68 -35.43
N LYS A 36 2.54 17.16 -34.33
CA LYS A 36 3.01 16.89 -32.96
C LYS A 36 2.18 15.81 -32.30
N ALA A 37 2.84 14.82 -31.71
CA ALA A 37 2.20 13.75 -30.95
C ALA A 37 1.73 14.28 -29.58
N ARG A 38 0.45 14.09 -29.27
CA ARG A 38 -0.16 14.38 -27.97
C ARG A 38 -0.63 13.07 -27.33
N ALA A 39 -0.41 12.92 -26.03
CA ALA A 39 -0.98 11.81 -25.28
C ALA A 39 -2.49 12.02 -25.09
N VAL A 40 -3.26 10.97 -25.36
CA VAL A 40 -4.71 10.95 -25.17
C VAL A 40 -5.01 10.55 -23.73
N CYS A 41 -6.06 11.13 -23.14
CA CYS A 41 -6.51 10.77 -21.80
C CYS A 41 -6.87 9.27 -21.75
N GLU A 42 -6.56 8.57 -20.66
CA GLU A 42 -6.88 7.15 -20.53
C GLU A 42 -8.39 6.86 -20.67
N ALA A 43 -9.25 7.82 -20.33
CA ALA A 43 -10.70 7.71 -20.50
C ALA A 43 -11.14 7.63 -21.96
N ASP A 44 -10.35 8.19 -22.88
CA ASP A 44 -10.63 8.21 -24.31
C ASP A 44 -9.89 7.08 -25.06
N TRP A 45 -9.16 6.23 -24.34
CA TRP A 45 -8.48 5.09 -24.97
C TRP A 45 -9.49 4.07 -25.48
N LEU A 46 -9.27 3.61 -26.71
CA LEU A 46 -10.09 2.56 -27.30
C LEU A 46 -9.64 1.21 -26.75
N ARG A 47 -10.53 0.58 -25.96
CA ARG A 47 -10.27 -0.70 -25.30
C ARG A 47 -11.15 -1.80 -25.89
N HIS A 48 -10.52 -2.91 -26.28
CA HIS A 48 -11.19 -4.11 -26.76
C HIS A 48 -10.77 -5.29 -25.89
N GLU A 49 -11.71 -5.84 -25.12
CA GLU A 49 -11.48 -7.04 -24.31
C GLU A 49 -11.54 -8.29 -25.23
N ASN A 50 -10.83 -9.36 -24.86
CA ASN A 50 -10.78 -10.64 -25.59
C ASN A 50 -10.30 -10.56 -27.06
N PHE A 51 -9.39 -9.63 -27.36
CA PHE A 51 -8.82 -9.48 -28.70
C PHE A 51 -7.65 -10.45 -28.96
N TYR A 52 -6.79 -10.66 -27.96
CA TYR A 52 -5.64 -11.55 -28.05
C TYR A 52 -5.85 -12.83 -27.24
N PRO A 53 -5.17 -13.95 -27.60
CA PRO A 53 -5.09 -15.11 -26.72
C PRO A 53 -4.52 -14.71 -25.35
N VAL A 54 -5.20 -15.12 -24.29
CA VAL A 54 -4.80 -14.84 -22.91
C VAL A 54 -3.58 -15.69 -22.56
N ILE A 55 -2.48 -15.04 -22.21
CA ILE A 55 -1.24 -15.70 -21.74
C ILE A 55 -1.19 -15.67 -20.21
N ILE A 56 -1.70 -14.61 -19.57
CA ILE A 56 -1.78 -14.47 -18.11
C ILE A 56 -3.17 -13.98 -17.69
N GLU A 57 -3.63 -14.40 -16.52
CA GLU A 57 -4.91 -13.93 -15.96
C GLU A 57 -4.86 -12.45 -15.56
N LYS A 58 -5.97 -11.75 -15.77
CA LYS A 58 -6.12 -10.31 -15.44
C LYS A 58 -5.83 -10.02 -13.97
N ALA A 59 -6.25 -10.91 -13.06
CA ALA A 59 -6.01 -10.77 -11.63
C ALA A 59 -4.52 -10.80 -11.29
N ILE A 60 -3.75 -11.70 -11.92
CA ILE A 60 -2.30 -11.80 -11.73
C ILE A 60 -1.61 -10.53 -12.26
N TRP A 61 -1.99 -10.07 -13.45
CA TRP A 61 -1.44 -8.85 -14.03
C TRP A 61 -1.68 -7.62 -13.15
N GLN A 62 -2.88 -7.47 -12.58
CA GLN A 62 -3.20 -6.37 -11.65
C GLN A 62 -2.34 -6.40 -10.38
N GLN A 63 -2.05 -7.58 -9.83
CA GLN A 63 -1.15 -7.73 -8.69
C GLN A 63 0.28 -7.29 -9.05
N VAL A 64 0.75 -7.66 -10.26
CA VAL A 64 2.06 -7.21 -10.77
C VAL A 64 2.10 -5.69 -10.91
N GLN A 65 1.07 -5.06 -11.50
CA GLN A 65 1.01 -3.59 -11.60
C GLN A 65 1.03 -2.91 -10.24
N THR A 66 0.31 -3.47 -9.26
CA THR A 66 0.31 -2.95 -7.88
C THR A 66 1.69 -3.02 -7.26
N ARG A 67 2.38 -4.17 -7.38
CA ARG A 67 3.75 -4.34 -6.88
C ARG A 67 4.73 -3.41 -7.59
N LEU A 68 4.62 -3.24 -8.91
CA LEU A 68 5.46 -2.30 -9.67
C LEU A 68 5.27 -0.86 -9.22
N LYS A 69 4.04 -0.44 -8.92
CA LYS A 69 3.75 0.90 -8.35
C LYS A 69 4.34 1.07 -6.95
N GLN A 70 4.21 0.06 -6.08
CA GLN A 70 4.78 0.08 -4.73
C GLN A 70 6.32 0.08 -4.74
N GLN A 71 6.93 -0.65 -5.67
CA GLN A 71 8.38 -0.74 -5.84
C GLN A 71 8.95 0.34 -6.76
N ALA A 72 8.09 1.21 -7.32
CA ALA A 72 8.52 2.31 -8.15
C ALA A 72 9.44 3.21 -7.32
N ARG A 73 10.73 3.13 -7.62
CA ARG A 73 11.72 4.00 -6.99
C ARG A 73 11.38 5.45 -7.39
N PRO A 74 11.44 6.41 -6.45
CA PRO A 74 11.33 7.82 -6.80
C PRO A 74 12.30 8.12 -7.95
N ALA A 75 11.80 8.76 -9.01
CA ALA A 75 12.52 9.02 -10.25
C ALA A 75 13.58 10.12 -10.12
N VAL A 76 14.38 10.07 -9.05
CA VAL A 76 15.55 10.95 -8.88
C VAL A 76 16.79 10.06 -8.90
N ASN A 77 17.43 10.06 -10.06
CA ASN A 77 18.67 9.40 -10.37
C ASN A 77 19.70 9.50 -9.23
N ASN A 78 20.06 8.33 -8.71
CA ASN A 78 21.41 7.96 -8.28
C ASN A 78 22.32 9.13 -7.85
N ARG A 79 22.23 9.55 -6.58
CA ARG A 79 23.36 9.98 -5.73
C ARG A 79 22.87 9.96 -4.28
N THR A 80 23.45 9.00 -3.55
CA THR A 80 23.34 8.69 -2.11
C THR A 80 21.95 8.25 -1.59
N LYS A 81 21.84 6.94 -1.29
CA LYS A 81 20.78 6.32 -0.48
C LYS A 81 20.87 6.83 0.98
N HIS A 82 20.59 8.10 1.20
CA HIS A 82 20.48 8.63 2.57
C HIS A 82 19.23 8.06 3.22
N ARG A 83 19.35 7.66 4.49
CA ARG A 83 18.40 6.78 5.19
C ARG A 83 16.96 7.28 5.15
N TYR A 84 16.77 8.59 5.19
CA TYR A 84 15.46 9.25 5.25
C TYR A 84 15.10 10.04 3.98
N ALA A 85 15.86 9.87 2.90
CA ALA A 85 15.59 10.57 1.65
C ALA A 85 14.21 10.20 1.08
N GLY A 86 13.38 11.20 0.83
CA GLY A 86 12.01 11.00 0.31
C GLY A 86 10.97 10.60 1.35
N LEU A 87 11.35 10.40 2.63
CA LEU A 87 10.42 10.07 3.72
C LEU A 87 9.97 11.30 4.53
N LEU A 88 10.69 12.42 4.40
CA LEU A 88 10.49 13.61 5.21
C LEU A 88 9.83 14.74 4.40
N THR A 89 8.81 15.36 4.99
CA THR A 89 8.08 16.50 4.42
C THR A 89 8.06 17.66 5.39
N CYS A 90 8.26 18.89 4.89
CA CYS A 90 8.17 20.11 5.67
C CYS A 90 6.71 20.42 6.00
N GLN A 91 6.41 20.61 7.29
CA GLN A 91 5.06 20.97 7.73
C GLN A 91 4.64 22.37 7.25
N GLU A 92 5.56 23.34 7.18
CA GLU A 92 5.25 24.72 6.77
C GLU A 92 4.94 24.84 5.27
N CYS A 93 5.77 24.25 4.40
CA CYS A 93 5.67 24.45 2.94
C CYS A 93 5.30 23.19 2.14
N GLY A 94 5.06 22.06 2.79
CA GLY A 94 4.69 20.78 2.16
C GLY A 94 5.78 20.12 1.30
N ASN A 95 6.92 20.80 1.05
CA ASN A 95 7.99 20.25 0.22
C ASN A 95 8.81 19.19 0.97
N VAL A 96 9.41 18.28 0.21
CA VAL A 96 10.30 17.24 0.76
C VAL A 96 11.59 17.83 1.35
N PHE A 97 12.20 17.12 2.30
CA PHE A 97 13.57 17.40 2.68
C PHE A 97 14.57 16.69 1.77
N SER A 98 15.65 17.38 1.44
CA SER A 98 16.77 16.83 0.66
C SER A 98 17.98 16.59 1.58
N PRO A 99 18.64 15.43 1.50
CA PRO A 99 19.84 15.16 2.28
C PRO A 99 21.03 15.97 1.74
N MET A 100 21.87 16.45 2.63
CA MET A 100 23.07 17.19 2.32
C MET A 100 24.22 16.74 3.21
N ILE A 101 25.33 16.35 2.58
CA ILE A 101 26.55 15.98 3.29
C ILE A 101 27.31 17.26 3.61
N ARG A 102 27.72 17.39 4.86
CA ARG A 102 28.55 18.49 5.38
C ARG A 102 29.84 17.91 5.91
N TYR A 103 30.94 18.63 5.70
CA TYR A 103 32.24 18.30 6.27
C TYR A 103 32.66 19.44 7.19
N TRP A 104 33.03 19.12 8.42
CA TRP A 104 33.52 20.08 9.41
C TRP A 104 34.62 19.44 10.25
N ASN A 105 35.78 20.07 10.35
CA ASN A 105 36.95 19.57 11.09
C ASN A 105 37.28 18.09 10.77
N GLY A 106 37.21 17.70 9.50
CA GLY A 106 37.44 16.31 9.06
C GLY A 106 36.30 15.32 9.33
N SER A 107 35.27 15.73 10.09
CA SER A 107 34.09 14.91 10.35
C SER A 107 33.01 15.11 9.29
N ARG A 108 32.40 14.00 8.86
CA ARG A 108 31.29 13.97 7.90
C ARG A 108 29.97 13.86 8.66
N ARG A 109 29.05 14.80 8.43
CA ARG A 109 27.68 14.77 8.96
C ARG A 109 26.63 14.89 7.85
N VAL A 110 25.47 14.29 8.06
CA VAL A 110 24.33 14.37 7.14
C VAL A 110 23.23 15.23 7.77
N GLU A 111 22.76 16.20 7.00
CA GLU A 111 21.66 17.08 7.36
C GLU A 111 20.56 16.96 6.30
N TYR A 112 19.31 16.95 6.72
CA TYR A 112 18.14 17.05 5.85
C TYR A 112 17.68 18.50 5.86
N VAL A 113 17.62 19.12 4.68
CA VAL A 113 17.26 20.53 4.50
C VAL A 113 15.96 20.64 3.71
N CYS A 114 15.06 21.54 4.14
CA CYS A 114 13.80 21.79 3.44
C CYS A 114 14.06 22.26 2.00
N ARG A 115 13.55 21.51 1.01
CA ARG A 115 13.76 21.82 -0.41
C ARG A 115 13.05 23.11 -0.83
N GLY A 116 11.93 23.44 -0.20
CA GLY A 116 11.20 24.68 -0.43
C GLY A 116 12.05 25.91 -0.13
N TYR A 117 12.64 25.95 1.08
CA TYR A 117 13.60 27.00 1.45
C TYR A 117 14.84 26.98 0.56
N GLN A 118 15.41 25.80 0.30
CA GLN A 118 16.64 25.70 -0.50
C GLN A 118 16.47 26.25 -1.92
N ARG A 119 15.31 26.04 -2.55
CA ARG A 119 15.05 26.47 -3.92
C ARG A 119 14.58 27.92 -4.01
N ASN A 120 13.73 28.35 -3.08
CA ASN A 120 12.98 29.60 -3.19
C ASN A 120 13.36 30.64 -2.12
N GLY A 121 14.23 30.30 -1.17
CA GLY A 121 14.71 31.18 -0.12
C GLY A 121 13.70 31.45 1.01
N LYS A 122 14.06 32.40 1.89
CA LYS A 122 13.32 32.75 3.11
C LYS A 122 11.89 33.25 2.86
N GLY A 123 11.64 33.83 1.68
CA GLY A 123 10.30 34.33 1.32
C GLY A 123 9.26 33.23 1.10
N TYR A 124 9.70 31.98 0.89
CA TYR A 124 8.80 30.84 0.63
C TYR A 124 8.67 29.89 1.83
N CYS A 125 9.75 29.69 2.59
CA CYS A 125 9.77 28.82 3.77
C CYS A 125 10.90 29.27 4.71
N SER A 126 10.85 28.92 5.98
CA SER A 126 11.96 29.16 6.91
C SER A 126 13.09 28.12 6.73
N SER A 127 14.29 28.39 7.26
CA SER A 127 15.47 27.54 7.06
C SER A 127 15.44 26.27 7.93
N HIS A 128 14.49 25.36 7.71
CA HIS A 128 14.46 24.09 8.45
C HIS A 128 15.60 23.17 8.05
N ARG A 129 16.29 22.66 9.08
CA ARG A 129 17.37 21.70 8.97
C ARG A 129 17.25 20.69 10.08
N ILE A 130 17.47 19.42 9.76
CA ILE A 130 17.38 18.32 10.71
C ILE A 130 18.65 17.48 10.57
N HIS A 131 19.36 17.24 11.65
CA HIS A 131 20.51 16.33 11.66
C HIS A 131 20.04 14.88 11.58
N GLU A 132 20.76 14.03 10.84
CA GLU A 132 20.40 12.60 10.69
C GLU A 132 20.33 11.88 12.05
N GLU A 133 21.22 12.23 12.98
CA GLU A 133 21.25 11.66 14.34
C GLU A 133 19.97 11.93 15.16
N VAL A 134 19.32 13.08 14.93
CA VAL A 134 18.05 13.42 15.60
C VAL A 134 16.94 12.50 15.10
N LEU A 135 16.93 12.22 13.79
CA LEU A 135 15.98 11.28 13.18
C LEU A 135 16.25 9.85 13.64
N ASP A 136 17.52 9.44 13.71
CA ASP A 136 17.92 8.12 14.20
C ASP A 136 17.39 7.88 15.62
N LYS A 137 17.61 8.84 16.52
CA LYS A 137 17.12 8.78 17.89
C LYS A 137 15.61 8.72 17.95
N ALA A 138 14.92 9.60 17.22
CA ALA A 138 13.46 9.65 17.21
C ALA A 138 12.83 8.34 16.71
N VAL A 139 13.39 7.77 15.63
CA VAL A 139 12.92 6.49 15.07
C VAL A 139 13.18 5.34 16.04
N TRP A 140 14.36 5.30 16.66
CA TRP A 140 14.70 4.28 17.64
C TRP A 140 13.79 4.31 18.87
N ASP A 141 13.60 5.50 19.44
CA ASP A 141 12.74 5.70 20.62
C ASP A 141 11.29 5.31 20.30
N HIS A 142 10.79 5.67 19.12
CA HIS A 142 9.46 5.27 18.67
C HIS A 142 9.33 3.76 18.50
N ALA A 143 10.31 3.11 17.84
CA ALA A 143 10.31 1.66 17.65
C ALA A 143 10.36 0.90 18.99
N LYS A 144 11.16 1.39 19.94
CA LYS A 144 11.24 0.82 21.29
C LYS A 144 9.91 0.93 22.02
N LYS A 145 9.26 2.10 21.97
CA LYS A 145 7.95 2.33 22.58
C LYS A 145 6.87 1.42 21.96
N LEU A 146 6.83 1.32 20.64
CA LEU A 146 5.90 0.42 19.93
C LEU A 146 6.08 -1.03 20.39
N ARG A 147 7.32 -1.52 20.44
CA ARG A 147 7.63 -2.88 20.89
C ARG A 147 7.11 -3.15 22.31
N GLU A 148 7.27 -2.20 23.22
CA GLU A 148 6.79 -2.31 24.60
C GLU A 148 5.25 -2.32 24.68
N GLN A 149 4.59 -1.45 23.89
CA GLN A 149 3.13 -1.41 23.77
C GLN A 149 2.57 -2.72 23.21
N TYR A 150 3.11 -3.21 22.09
CA TYR A 150 2.69 -4.48 21.49
C TYR A 150 2.92 -5.66 22.44
N ALA A 151 4.02 -5.69 23.19
CA ALA A 151 4.24 -6.75 24.18
C ALA A 151 3.20 -6.72 25.31
N ALA A 152 2.80 -5.53 25.77
CA ALA A 152 1.76 -5.38 26.78
C ALA A 152 0.36 -5.76 26.24
N GLU A 153 0.03 -5.34 25.02
CA GLU A 153 -1.21 -5.70 24.35
C GLU A 153 -1.30 -7.20 24.09
N LEU A 154 -0.23 -7.83 23.63
CA LEU A 154 -0.19 -9.27 23.40
C LEU A 154 -0.44 -10.06 24.69
N LYS A 155 0.09 -9.60 25.83
CA LYS A 155 -0.22 -10.20 27.14
C LYS A 155 -1.70 -10.08 27.49
N LYS A 156 -2.30 -8.89 27.27
CA LYS A 156 -3.73 -8.66 27.51
C LYS A 156 -4.61 -9.54 26.61
N VAL A 157 -4.32 -9.59 25.31
CA VAL A 157 -5.04 -10.41 24.34
C VAL A 157 -4.93 -11.89 24.69
N THR A 158 -3.74 -12.38 25.02
CA THR A 158 -3.53 -13.76 25.46
C THR A 158 -4.34 -14.07 26.73
N GLN A 159 -4.41 -13.15 27.68
CA GLN A 159 -5.20 -13.32 28.90
C GLN A 159 -6.71 -13.39 28.61
N LEU A 160 -7.21 -12.50 27.75
CA LEU A 160 -8.61 -12.51 27.31
C LEU A 160 -8.95 -13.79 26.53
N GLN A 161 -8.04 -14.26 25.68
CA GLN A 161 -8.20 -15.53 24.97
C GLN A 161 -8.32 -16.71 25.93
N LYS A 162 -7.50 -16.77 26.98
CA LYS A 162 -7.61 -17.81 28.02
C LYS A 162 -8.96 -17.75 28.75
N GLN A 163 -9.39 -16.55 29.16
CA GLN A 163 -10.69 -16.37 29.82
C GLN A 163 -11.86 -16.73 28.91
N TRP A 164 -11.79 -16.35 27.63
CA TRP A 164 -12.76 -16.71 26.62
C TRP A 164 -12.81 -18.23 26.39
N ALA A 165 -11.66 -18.89 26.27
CA ALA A 165 -11.58 -20.34 26.07
C ALA A 165 -12.25 -21.12 27.22
N LEU A 166 -12.18 -20.63 28.46
CA LEU A 166 -12.87 -21.23 29.61
C LEU A 166 -14.39 -21.02 29.58
N ARG A 167 -14.85 -19.84 29.13
CA ARG A 167 -16.28 -19.50 29.09
C ARG A 167 -16.99 -20.08 27.87
N LYS A 168 -16.27 -20.25 26.77
CA LYS A 168 -16.82 -20.65 25.47
C LYS A 168 -17.67 -21.93 25.54
N PRO A 169 -17.23 -23.06 26.14
CA PRO A 169 -18.04 -24.28 26.17
C PRO A 169 -19.37 -24.11 26.90
N VAL A 170 -19.39 -23.32 27.98
CA VAL A 170 -20.61 -23.06 28.77
C VAL A 170 -21.58 -22.19 27.97
N LEU A 171 -21.07 -21.15 27.32
CA LEU A 171 -21.88 -20.29 26.45
C LEU A 171 -22.40 -21.06 25.24
N ASP A 172 -21.56 -21.87 24.59
CA ASP A 172 -21.95 -22.71 23.45
C ASP A 172 -23.05 -23.71 23.85
N ALA A 173 -22.94 -24.33 25.04
CA ALA A 173 -23.98 -25.22 25.57
C ALA A 173 -25.30 -24.48 25.85
N HIS A 174 -25.23 -23.27 26.40
CA HIS A 174 -26.43 -22.46 26.65
C HIS A 174 -27.09 -22.02 25.34
N CYS A 175 -26.30 -21.59 24.35
CA CYS A 175 -26.78 -21.27 23.01
C CYS A 175 -27.49 -22.47 22.36
N LEU A 176 -26.93 -23.68 22.48
CA LEU A 176 -27.54 -24.91 21.98
C LEU A 176 -28.89 -25.21 22.66
N THR A 177 -29.00 -25.00 23.96
CA THR A 177 -30.27 -25.19 24.69
C THR A 177 -31.33 -24.21 24.21
N LEU A 178 -30.98 -22.91 24.11
CA LEU A 178 -31.90 -21.89 23.59
C LEU A 178 -32.32 -22.18 22.15
N GLN A 179 -31.40 -22.63 21.29
CA GLN A 179 -31.73 -23.02 19.92
C GLN A 179 -32.74 -24.17 19.86
N LYS A 180 -32.62 -25.17 20.73
CA LYS A 180 -33.60 -26.27 20.82
C LYS A 180 -34.97 -25.78 21.28
N GLU A 181 -35.00 -24.83 22.22
CA GLU A 181 -36.25 -24.29 22.74
C GLU A 181 -36.97 -23.39 21.71
N ILE A 182 -36.21 -22.60 20.95
CA ILE A 182 -36.74 -21.87 19.78
C ILE A 182 -37.38 -22.84 18.79
N LEU A 183 -36.67 -23.92 18.42
CA LEU A 183 -37.20 -24.90 17.46
C LEU A 183 -38.48 -25.58 17.98
N ARG A 184 -38.55 -25.91 19.27
CA ARG A 184 -39.77 -26.47 19.89
C ARG A 184 -40.94 -25.49 19.77
N LEU A 185 -40.71 -24.22 20.11
CA LEU A 185 -41.75 -23.19 20.04
C LEU A 185 -42.20 -22.91 18.61
N GLU A 186 -41.28 -22.94 17.63
CA GLU A 186 -41.61 -22.83 16.21
C GLU A 186 -42.53 -23.97 15.76
N GLN A 187 -42.23 -25.22 16.15
CA GLN A 187 -43.09 -26.38 15.85
C GLN A 187 -44.47 -26.26 16.49
N GLU A 188 -44.56 -25.82 17.74
CA GLU A 188 -45.83 -25.62 18.45
C GLU A 188 -46.69 -24.53 17.80
N VAL A 189 -46.06 -23.44 17.32
CA VAL A 189 -46.76 -22.41 16.53
C VAL A 189 -47.27 -22.98 15.21
N ASP A 190 -46.47 -23.76 14.50
CA ASP A 190 -46.88 -24.39 13.24
C ASP A 190 -48.07 -25.33 13.45
N GLU A 191 -48.06 -26.15 14.51
CA GLU A 191 -49.19 -27.04 14.87
C GLU A 191 -50.47 -26.24 15.13
N LEU A 192 -50.40 -25.19 15.96
CA LEU A 192 -51.55 -24.33 16.28
C LEU A 192 -52.10 -23.59 15.04
N VAL A 193 -51.22 -23.18 14.13
CA VAL A 193 -51.62 -22.56 12.86
C VAL A 193 -52.32 -23.58 11.96
N MET A 194 -51.79 -24.81 11.86
CA MET A 194 -52.40 -25.87 11.05
C MET A 194 -53.78 -26.29 11.58
N GLU A 195 -53.96 -26.38 12.90
CA GLU A 195 -55.28 -26.63 13.51
C GLU A 195 -56.31 -25.54 13.15
N LYS A 196 -55.88 -24.27 13.12
CA LYS A 196 -56.77 -23.14 12.77
C LYS A 196 -57.12 -23.05 11.29
N ILE A 197 -56.30 -23.60 10.40
CA ILE A 197 -56.55 -23.62 8.95
C ILE A 197 -57.48 -24.79 8.54
N GLN A 198 -57.58 -25.83 9.38
CA GLN A 198 -58.44 -27.01 9.13
C GLN A 198 -59.93 -26.82 9.52
N ILE A 199 -60.34 -25.60 9.88
CA ILE A 199 -61.74 -25.16 10.08
C ILE A 199 -62.11 -24.22 8.93
#